data_AF-A0A7V3SYX4-F1
#
_entry.id   AF-A0A7V3SYX4-F1
#
_cell.length_a   1.000
_cell.length_b   1.000
_cell.length_c   1.000
_cell.angle_alpha   90.00
_cell.angle_beta   90.00
_cell.angle_gamma   90.00
#
_symmetry.space_group_name_H-M   'P 1'
#
loop_
_entity.id
_entity.type
_entity.pdbx_description
1 polymer ?
#
loop_
_entity_poly.entity_id
_entity_poly.type
_entity_poly.pdbx_seq_one_letter_code
_entity_poly.pdbx_strand_id
1 'polypeptide(L)'
;MTEYFKNVQKIGYEGKDSDNPLAFKYYNPDEVVGGKTMKEHLRFAVAYWHTYIGTGSDPFGPGTAVRPWDSITNRMDLAKAKVEANFELCSKLGIEFFCFHDRDIAPEGSTLRETNKNLDEIINYTKELMKDSGVKLLWGTANLFSNPRFVHGASTSCNADVFAFAAAQVKKAMEATLELGGQNYVFWGGREGYETLLNTDMKLELDNLARLLGMAVEYAKEIGFKGQFLIEPKPKEPTKHQYDFDTATVIGFLKTYGLDNHFKMNIEANHATLAAHTFQHELRVSRINGMLGSIDANQGDLLLGWDTDQFPTNIYDTTLAMYEVLKAGGFTAGGLNFDAKVRRASFEPVDLFYAHIAGMDAFAKGLKIACKIIGDGKLDRFVEDRYASYRSGIGKDIVDGKVGFKELEKYALEHDQIVNVSGRQELLETMLNKYILED
;
A
#
# COMPACT_ATOMS: atom_id res chain seq x y z
N MET A 1 16.82 26.49 3.15
CA MET A 1 16.12 25.53 4.04
C MET A 1 17.04 25.18 5.18
N THR A 2 16.49 25.01 6.38
CA THR A 2 17.21 24.46 7.53
C THR A 2 17.59 23.01 7.22
N GLU A 3 18.80 22.59 7.56
CA GLU A 3 19.21 21.19 7.43
C GLU A 3 18.92 20.42 8.72
N TYR A 4 18.04 19.42 8.64
CA TYR A 4 17.59 18.57 9.73
C TYR A 4 18.49 17.32 9.88
N PHE A 5 19.01 16.76 8.78
CA PHE A 5 19.81 15.53 8.78
C PHE A 5 21.29 15.79 8.45
N LYS A 6 21.95 16.64 9.24
CA LYS A 6 23.31 17.19 8.98
C LYS A 6 24.41 16.17 8.69
N ASN A 7 24.29 14.96 9.24
CA ASN A 7 25.31 13.91 9.11
C ASN A 7 25.03 12.94 7.97
N VAL A 8 24.01 13.18 7.16
CA VAL A 8 23.63 12.32 6.04
C VAL A 8 23.71 13.14 4.75
N GLN A 9 24.55 12.69 3.83
CA GLN A 9 24.65 13.25 2.48
C GLN A 9 23.63 12.59 1.56
N LYS A 10 23.56 13.04 0.31
CA LYS A 10 22.74 12.37 -0.70
C LYS A 10 23.22 10.92 -0.89
N ILE A 11 22.29 9.97 -0.79
CA ILE A 11 22.53 8.54 -0.93
C ILE A 11 22.66 8.20 -2.41
N GLY A 12 23.78 7.57 -2.77
CA GLY A 12 24.09 7.14 -4.13
C GLY A 12 24.07 5.62 -4.26
N TYR A 13 24.11 5.15 -5.50
CA TYR A 13 24.34 3.74 -5.81
C TYR A 13 25.84 3.43 -5.83
N GLU A 14 26.27 2.43 -5.05
CA GLU A 14 27.67 1.98 -4.98
C GLU A 14 27.84 0.51 -5.40
N GLY A 15 26.74 -0.20 -5.65
CA GLY A 15 26.76 -1.59 -6.09
C GLY A 15 26.81 -2.59 -4.93
N LYS A 16 26.53 -3.86 -5.28
CA LYS A 16 26.26 -4.94 -4.33
C LYS A 16 27.41 -5.28 -3.38
N ASP A 17 28.63 -4.92 -3.75
CA ASP A 17 29.85 -5.22 -2.99
C ASP A 17 30.21 -4.09 -1.99
N SER A 18 29.47 -2.98 -1.97
CA SER A 18 29.67 -1.87 -1.03
C SER A 18 29.28 -2.25 0.40
N ASP A 19 30.14 -1.89 1.35
CA ASP A 19 29.91 -1.98 2.80
C ASP A 19 29.43 -0.66 3.43
N ASN A 20 29.32 0.42 2.66
CA ASN A 20 28.87 1.73 3.14
C ASN A 20 27.37 1.68 3.51
N PRO A 21 26.96 1.79 4.79
CA PRO A 21 25.56 1.64 5.16
C PRO A 21 24.65 2.78 4.65
N LEU A 22 25.22 3.89 4.18
CA LEU A 22 24.52 5.04 3.59
C LEU A 22 24.70 5.09 2.06
N ALA A 23 24.56 3.95 1.41
CA ALA A 23 24.56 3.80 -0.05
C ALA A 23 23.62 2.68 -0.49
N PHE A 24 23.04 2.80 -1.68
CA PHE A 24 22.26 1.75 -2.32
C PHE A 24 23.18 0.69 -2.95
N LYS A 25 22.83 -0.58 -2.74
CA LYS A 25 23.55 -1.76 -3.28
C LYS A 25 22.87 -2.30 -4.53
N TYR A 26 21.56 -2.11 -4.64
CA TYR A 26 20.72 -2.65 -5.71
C TYR A 26 19.87 -1.59 -6.39
N TYR A 27 19.44 -0.55 -5.66
CA TYR A 27 18.69 0.54 -6.25
C TYR A 27 19.60 1.51 -7.00
N ASN A 28 19.61 1.38 -8.33
CA ASN A 28 20.15 2.38 -9.23
C ASN A 28 18.98 3.05 -9.96
N PRO A 29 18.61 4.30 -9.64
CA PRO A 29 17.38 4.93 -10.14
C PRO A 29 17.31 5.00 -11.66
N ASP A 30 18.44 5.13 -12.34
CA ASP A 30 18.53 5.28 -13.80
C ASP A 30 18.87 3.96 -14.53
N GLU A 31 19.08 2.85 -13.80
CA GLU A 31 19.25 1.53 -14.43
C GLU A 31 17.94 1.12 -15.13
N VAL A 32 18.02 0.80 -16.43
CA VAL A 32 16.88 0.32 -17.21
C VAL A 32 16.72 -1.19 -17.01
N VAL A 33 15.59 -1.60 -16.45
CA VAL A 33 15.21 -2.99 -16.21
C VAL A 33 13.86 -3.23 -16.85
N GLY A 34 13.68 -4.29 -17.64
CA GLY A 34 12.37 -4.58 -18.26
C GLY A 34 11.78 -3.42 -19.09
N GLY A 35 12.63 -2.58 -19.69
CA GLY A 35 12.22 -1.48 -20.58
C GLY A 35 11.87 -0.14 -19.90
N LYS A 36 11.97 -0.02 -18.57
CA LYS A 36 11.83 1.25 -17.84
C LYS A 36 12.96 1.41 -16.82
N THR A 37 13.24 2.62 -16.40
CA THR A 37 14.17 2.88 -15.29
C THR A 37 13.63 2.32 -13.96
N MET A 38 14.50 1.98 -13.01
CA MET A 38 14.04 1.49 -11.71
C MET A 38 13.12 2.48 -11.00
N LYS A 39 13.42 3.79 -11.07
CA LYS A 39 12.54 4.82 -10.48
C LYS A 39 11.13 4.81 -11.07
N GLU A 40 10.99 4.59 -12.38
CA GLU A 40 9.69 4.50 -13.06
C GLU A 40 8.90 3.25 -12.69
N HIS A 41 9.59 2.12 -12.43
CA HIS A 41 8.95 0.90 -11.95
C HIS A 41 8.51 1.00 -10.50
N LEU A 42 9.40 1.48 -9.63
CA LEU A 42 9.29 1.34 -8.19
C LEU A 42 8.47 2.48 -7.57
N ARG A 43 8.64 3.71 -8.08
CA ARG A 43 7.83 4.89 -7.68
C ARG A 43 7.68 4.98 -6.16
N PHE A 44 8.82 4.92 -5.47
CA PHE A 44 8.87 4.90 -4.01
C PHE A 44 8.21 6.15 -3.43
N ALA A 45 7.53 5.97 -2.29
CA ALA A 45 6.95 7.06 -1.52
C ALA A 45 7.30 6.93 -0.03
N VAL A 46 7.39 8.08 0.65
CA VAL A 46 7.55 8.16 2.11
C VAL A 46 6.18 8.26 2.79
N ALA A 47 5.92 7.39 3.77
CA ALA A 47 4.78 7.52 4.67
C ALA A 47 5.05 8.62 5.71
N TYR A 48 4.25 9.69 5.68
CA TYR A 48 4.47 10.85 6.54
C TYR A 48 4.23 10.53 8.03
N TRP A 49 3.23 9.71 8.35
CA TRP A 49 2.89 9.34 9.72
C TRP A 49 4.03 8.62 10.42
N HIS A 50 4.57 7.54 9.83
CA HIS A 50 5.66 6.80 10.47
C HIS A 50 6.98 7.57 10.54
N THR A 51 7.27 8.36 9.51
CA THR A 51 8.57 9.05 9.41
C THR A 51 8.64 10.28 10.34
N TYR A 52 7.57 11.08 10.41
CA TYR A 52 7.59 12.39 11.08
C TYR A 52 6.67 12.50 12.30
N ILE A 53 5.66 11.63 12.42
CA ILE A 53 4.70 11.65 13.55
C ILE A 53 5.01 10.52 14.53
N GLY A 54 5.48 9.37 14.06
CA GLY A 54 5.86 8.21 14.85
C GLY A 54 6.95 8.54 15.88
N THR A 55 6.60 8.44 17.16
CA THR A 55 7.50 8.73 18.30
C THR A 55 8.20 7.48 18.83
N GLY A 56 7.89 6.30 18.31
CA GLY A 56 8.32 5.01 18.87
C GLY A 56 7.56 4.61 20.14
N SER A 57 6.45 5.28 20.48
CA SER A 57 5.57 4.82 21.56
C SER A 57 4.87 3.52 21.17
N ASP A 58 4.60 2.69 22.17
CA ASP A 58 3.81 1.46 22.03
C ASP A 58 2.82 1.36 23.21
N PRO A 59 1.93 0.35 23.26
CA PRO A 59 0.95 0.21 24.35
C PRO A 59 1.56 0.07 25.77
N PHE A 60 2.87 -0.16 25.88
CA PHE A 60 3.56 -0.49 27.13
C PHE A 60 4.63 0.54 27.52
N GLY A 61 4.91 1.54 26.70
CA GLY A 61 5.96 2.51 27.00
C GLY A 61 5.89 3.81 26.20
N PRO A 62 6.49 4.89 26.74
CA PRO A 62 6.53 6.19 26.07
C PRO A 62 7.40 6.15 24.82
N GLY A 63 7.30 7.22 24.02
CA GLY A 63 8.14 7.42 22.83
C GLY A 63 9.63 7.45 23.15
N THR A 64 10.41 7.00 22.17
CA THR A 64 11.87 6.83 22.23
C THR A 64 12.60 7.64 21.15
N ALA A 65 11.91 7.97 20.07
CA ALA A 65 12.44 8.69 18.93
C ALA A 65 13.08 10.02 19.33
N VAL A 66 14.30 10.25 18.85
CA VAL A 66 14.97 11.56 18.90
C VAL A 66 14.84 12.16 17.51
N ARG A 67 14.26 13.37 17.41
CA ARG A 67 14.08 14.05 16.12
C ARG A 67 14.66 15.48 16.14
N PRO A 68 15.21 15.94 15.00
CA PRO A 68 15.80 17.27 14.91
C PRO A 68 14.83 18.43 15.18
N TRP A 69 13.52 18.19 15.06
CA TRP A 69 12.46 19.18 15.25
C TRP A 69 11.81 19.16 16.65
N ASP A 70 12.28 18.31 17.57
CA ASP A 70 11.63 18.12 18.89
C ASP A 70 11.64 19.37 19.78
N SER A 71 12.55 20.32 19.53
CA SER A 71 12.59 21.58 20.27
C SER A 71 11.50 22.59 19.86
N ILE A 72 10.76 22.33 18.78
CA ILE A 72 9.73 23.25 18.25
C ILE A 72 8.41 22.99 18.98
N THR A 73 7.94 23.98 19.74
CA THR A 73 6.74 23.85 20.59
C THR A 73 5.47 24.39 19.94
N ASN A 74 5.58 25.37 19.03
CA ASN A 74 4.44 25.85 18.26
C ASN A 74 4.04 24.77 17.25
N ARG A 75 2.77 24.34 17.30
CA ARG A 75 2.27 23.21 16.49
C ARG A 75 2.31 23.46 14.98
N MET A 76 2.09 24.71 14.54
CA MET A 76 2.14 25.07 13.12
C MET A 76 3.58 25.19 12.63
N ASP A 77 4.49 25.75 13.43
CA ASP A 77 5.91 25.80 13.09
C ASP A 77 6.50 24.38 13.05
N LEU A 78 6.08 23.51 13.97
CA LEU A 78 6.46 22.10 13.98
C LEU A 78 5.96 21.38 12.71
N ALA A 79 4.73 21.66 12.27
CA ALA A 79 4.21 21.10 11.02
C ALA A 79 5.04 21.56 9.81
N LYS A 80 5.37 22.85 9.70
CA LYS A 80 6.24 23.39 8.64
C LYS A 80 7.63 22.75 8.66
N ALA A 81 8.22 22.58 9.84
CA ALA A 81 9.53 21.94 9.99
C ALA A 81 9.52 20.48 9.52
N LYS A 82 8.45 19.73 9.80
CA LYS A 82 8.29 18.36 9.31
C LYS A 82 8.10 18.29 7.80
N VAL A 83 7.40 19.26 7.20
CA VAL A 83 7.30 19.37 5.75
C VAL A 83 8.69 19.58 5.14
N GLU A 84 9.48 20.53 5.65
CA GLU A 84 10.86 20.75 5.18
C GLU A 84 11.74 19.51 5.34
N ALA A 85 11.68 18.86 6.50
CA ALA A 85 12.41 17.62 6.75
C ALA A 85 12.00 16.51 5.77
N ASN A 86 10.74 16.47 5.35
CA ASN A 86 10.28 15.52 4.34
C ASN A 86 10.92 15.74 2.97
N PHE A 87 10.94 16.99 2.49
CA PHE A 87 11.62 17.29 1.23
C PHE A 87 13.13 17.07 1.32
N GLU A 88 13.77 17.31 2.47
CA GLU A 88 15.17 16.98 2.67
C GLU A 88 15.43 15.46 2.61
N LEU A 89 14.63 14.66 3.32
CA LEU A 89 14.76 13.21 3.34
C LEU A 89 14.53 12.61 1.95
N CYS A 90 13.46 13.03 1.24
CA CYS A 90 13.19 12.63 -0.13
C CYS A 90 14.34 12.99 -1.07
N SER A 91 14.88 14.22 -0.97
CA SER A 91 16.02 14.66 -1.79
C SER A 91 17.29 13.84 -1.52
N LYS A 92 17.58 13.56 -0.25
CA LYS A 92 18.75 12.76 0.16
C LYS A 92 18.63 11.30 -0.28
N LEU A 93 17.44 10.69 -0.23
CA LEU A 93 17.21 9.30 -0.67
C LEU A 93 16.90 9.17 -2.18
N GLY A 94 16.59 10.27 -2.86
CA GLY A 94 16.10 10.21 -4.25
C GLY A 94 14.68 9.66 -4.39
N ILE A 95 13.84 9.79 -3.35
CA ILE A 95 12.44 9.38 -3.38
C ILE A 95 11.60 10.50 -4.00
N GLU A 96 10.80 10.19 -5.02
CA GLU A 96 10.02 11.19 -5.79
C GLU A 96 8.60 11.40 -5.26
N PHE A 97 8.14 10.59 -4.29
CA PHE A 97 6.78 10.68 -3.78
C PHE A 97 6.69 10.69 -2.24
N PHE A 98 5.57 11.16 -1.72
CA PHE A 98 5.16 10.98 -0.33
C PHE A 98 3.65 10.74 -0.23
N CYS A 99 3.21 10.26 0.94
CA CYS A 99 1.82 10.00 1.29
C CYS A 99 1.51 10.62 2.66
N PHE A 100 0.29 11.13 2.90
CA PHE A 100 -0.07 11.71 4.21
C PHE A 100 -1.53 11.51 4.58
N HIS A 101 -1.82 11.39 5.88
CA HIS A 101 -3.15 11.75 6.40
C HIS A 101 -3.23 13.24 6.69
N ASP A 102 -4.38 13.83 6.45
CA ASP A 102 -4.67 15.23 6.77
C ASP A 102 -4.31 15.65 8.21
N ARG A 103 -4.44 14.74 9.18
CA ARG A 103 -4.08 14.95 10.61
C ARG A 103 -2.59 14.79 10.91
N ASP A 104 -1.82 14.20 10.00
CA ASP A 104 -0.37 14.06 10.15
C ASP A 104 0.34 15.33 9.70
N ILE A 105 -0.06 15.86 8.55
CA ILE A 105 0.60 17.00 7.94
C ILE A 105 0.28 18.31 8.67
N ALA A 106 -0.94 18.43 9.24
CA ALA A 106 -1.38 19.64 9.94
C ALA A 106 -2.12 19.31 11.27
N PRO A 107 -1.94 20.15 12.31
CA PRO A 107 -2.60 19.94 13.60
C PRO A 107 -4.10 20.29 13.58
N GLU A 108 -4.93 19.48 14.25
CA GLU A 108 -6.32 19.87 14.57
C GLU A 108 -6.36 21.14 15.44
N GLY A 109 -7.29 22.04 15.09
CA GLY A 109 -7.71 23.17 15.91
C GLY A 109 -8.85 22.81 16.87
N SER A 110 -9.45 23.81 17.51
CA SER A 110 -10.56 23.60 18.46
C SER A 110 -11.91 23.35 17.76
N THR A 111 -12.02 23.73 16.49
CA THR A 111 -13.20 23.54 15.65
C THR A 111 -12.79 23.02 14.27
N LEU A 112 -13.72 22.42 13.53
CA LEU A 112 -13.48 22.01 12.15
C LEU A 112 -13.02 23.17 11.26
N ARG A 113 -13.51 24.39 11.50
CA ARG A 113 -13.09 25.60 10.78
C ARG A 113 -11.61 25.92 11.01
N GLU A 114 -11.16 25.85 12.26
CA GLU A 114 -9.75 26.06 12.61
C GLU A 114 -8.86 24.94 12.07
N THR A 115 -9.29 23.68 12.21
CA THR A 115 -8.60 22.53 11.63
C THR A 115 -8.40 22.69 10.12
N ASN A 116 -9.45 23.08 9.40
CA ASN A 116 -9.36 23.30 7.96
C ASN A 116 -8.42 24.47 7.61
N LYS A 117 -8.44 25.56 8.39
CA LYS A 117 -7.52 26.69 8.20
C LYS A 117 -6.06 26.28 8.41
N ASN A 118 -5.78 25.47 9.43
CA ASN A 118 -4.43 24.96 9.67
C ASN A 118 -3.97 24.07 8.51
N LEU A 119 -4.84 23.17 8.03
CA LEU A 119 -4.55 22.33 6.89
C LEU A 119 -4.27 23.16 5.63
N ASP A 120 -5.11 24.17 5.34
CA ASP A 120 -4.91 25.06 4.19
C ASP A 120 -3.55 25.76 4.22
N GLU A 121 -3.10 26.23 5.39
CA GLU A 121 -1.79 26.85 5.53
C GLU A 121 -0.65 25.87 5.21
N ILE A 122 -0.72 24.64 5.71
CA ILE A 122 0.32 23.65 5.48
C ILE A 122 0.29 23.10 4.05
N ILE A 123 -0.89 22.94 3.45
CA ILE A 123 -1.02 22.51 2.05
C ILE A 123 -0.44 23.57 1.12
N ASN A 124 -0.73 24.85 1.34
CA ASN A 124 -0.10 25.94 0.59
C ASN A 124 1.43 25.94 0.77
N TYR A 125 1.92 25.77 1.99
CA TYR A 125 3.36 25.69 2.25
C TYR A 125 4.04 24.50 1.54
N THR A 126 3.40 23.33 1.60
CA THR A 126 3.86 22.10 0.93
C THR A 126 3.91 22.31 -0.58
N LYS A 127 2.87 22.91 -1.16
CA LYS A 127 2.79 23.22 -2.59
C LYS A 127 3.92 24.13 -3.07
N GLU A 128 4.31 25.12 -2.27
CA GLU A 128 5.46 25.97 -2.59
C GLU A 128 6.77 25.16 -2.62
N LEU A 129 6.99 24.27 -1.65
CA LEU A 129 8.17 23.40 -1.60
C LEU A 129 8.20 22.33 -2.71
N MET A 130 7.04 21.92 -3.23
CA MET A 130 6.95 20.99 -4.37
C MET A 130 7.48 21.59 -5.68
N LYS A 131 7.40 22.92 -5.87
CA LYS A 131 7.78 23.57 -7.14
C LYS A 131 9.24 23.31 -7.53
N ASP A 132 10.13 23.32 -6.55
CA ASP A 132 11.58 23.26 -6.78
C ASP A 132 12.21 21.92 -6.41
N SER A 133 11.46 20.98 -5.80
CA SER A 133 12.00 19.72 -5.28
C SER A 133 11.88 18.52 -6.23
N GLY A 134 10.92 18.55 -7.16
CA GLY A 134 10.58 17.40 -8.00
C GLY A 134 9.78 16.30 -7.28
N VAL A 135 9.57 16.42 -5.96
CA VAL A 135 8.79 15.51 -5.13
C VAL A 135 7.29 15.75 -5.35
N LYS A 136 6.52 14.68 -5.47
CA LYS A 136 5.10 14.67 -5.81
C LYS A 136 4.28 13.99 -4.72
N LEU A 137 2.97 14.24 -4.72
CA LEU A 137 2.06 13.50 -3.85
C LEU A 137 1.63 12.20 -4.56
N LEU A 138 1.91 11.03 -3.97
CA LEU A 138 1.36 9.78 -4.49
C LEU A 138 -0.12 9.71 -4.15
N TRP A 139 -0.46 9.92 -2.88
CA TRP A 139 -1.84 9.99 -2.42
C TRP A 139 -1.97 10.72 -1.07
N GLY A 140 -3.15 11.30 -0.86
CA GLY A 140 -3.59 11.75 0.45
C GLY A 140 -4.74 10.89 0.98
N THR A 141 -5.02 11.02 2.27
CA THR A 141 -6.11 10.32 2.95
C THR A 141 -6.59 11.12 4.17
N ALA A 142 -7.72 10.72 4.74
CA ALA A 142 -8.26 11.28 5.98
C ALA A 142 -8.01 10.33 7.15
N ASN A 143 -7.38 10.82 8.23
CA ASN A 143 -7.30 10.05 9.47
C ASN A 143 -8.65 10.12 10.20
N LEU A 144 -9.46 9.09 9.98
CA LEU A 144 -10.79 8.91 10.57
C LEU A 144 -10.80 7.91 11.73
N PHE A 145 -9.67 7.74 12.42
CA PHE A 145 -9.50 6.65 13.38
C PHE A 145 -8.78 7.02 14.68
N SER A 146 -7.99 8.10 14.70
CA SER A 146 -7.24 8.50 15.89
C SER A 146 -8.07 9.33 16.89
N ASN A 147 -8.93 10.24 16.41
CA ASN A 147 -9.66 11.16 17.29
C ASN A 147 -10.77 10.42 18.07
N PRO A 148 -10.99 10.74 19.37
CA PRO A 148 -12.02 10.09 20.20
C PRO A 148 -13.44 10.07 19.60
N ARG A 149 -13.79 11.02 18.73
CA ARG A 149 -15.09 11.04 18.05
C ARG A 149 -15.36 9.78 17.20
N PHE A 150 -14.31 9.09 16.75
CA PHE A 150 -14.40 7.91 15.88
C PHE A 150 -14.38 6.58 16.65
N VAL A 151 -14.59 6.60 17.98
CA VAL A 151 -14.55 5.41 18.83
C VAL A 151 -15.51 4.30 18.41
N HIS A 152 -16.60 4.63 17.71
CA HIS A 152 -17.61 3.69 17.22
C HIS A 152 -17.66 3.60 15.69
N GLY A 153 -16.58 3.97 15.00
CA GLY A 153 -16.56 4.05 13.54
C GLY A 153 -16.68 5.49 13.02
N ALA A 154 -16.44 5.67 11.72
CA ALA A 154 -16.53 6.95 11.05
C ALA A 154 -17.78 6.98 10.17
N SER A 155 -17.74 6.36 8.99
CA SER A 155 -18.95 6.12 8.20
C SER A 155 -19.81 5.00 8.77
N THR A 156 -19.21 4.07 9.52
CA THR A 156 -19.95 3.00 10.18
C THR A 156 -20.39 3.38 11.60
N SER A 157 -20.28 4.65 11.98
CA SER A 157 -20.72 5.10 13.29
C SER A 157 -22.21 4.91 13.51
N CYS A 158 -22.59 4.46 14.71
CA CYS A 158 -23.97 4.52 15.18
C CYS A 158 -24.48 5.96 15.42
N ASN A 159 -23.60 6.96 15.37
CA ASN A 159 -23.93 8.38 15.50
C ASN A 159 -23.84 9.11 14.16
N ALA A 160 -24.98 9.59 13.65
CA ALA A 160 -25.06 10.32 12.38
C ALA A 160 -24.24 11.63 12.36
N ASP A 161 -24.01 12.28 13.51
CA ASP A 161 -23.16 13.47 13.58
C ASP A 161 -21.69 13.13 13.30
N VAL A 162 -21.24 11.93 13.69
CA VAL A 162 -19.89 11.42 13.40
C VAL A 162 -19.76 11.11 11.91
N PHE A 163 -20.78 10.50 11.29
CA PHE A 163 -20.83 10.33 9.83
C PHE A 163 -20.67 11.67 9.11
N ALA A 164 -21.42 12.69 9.52
CA ALA A 164 -21.36 14.02 8.92
C ALA A 164 -19.96 14.66 9.08
N PHE A 165 -19.34 14.51 10.25
CA PHE A 165 -17.98 15.00 10.48
C PHE A 165 -16.94 14.25 9.63
N ALA A 166 -17.05 12.93 9.53
CA ALA A 166 -16.18 12.10 8.69
C ALA A 166 -16.27 12.50 7.22
N ALA A 167 -17.49 12.68 6.69
CA ALA A 167 -17.73 13.15 5.33
C ALA A 167 -17.11 14.54 5.08
N ALA A 168 -17.25 15.47 6.04
CA ALA A 168 -16.63 16.79 5.94
C ALA A 168 -15.09 16.73 5.92
N GLN A 169 -14.49 15.79 6.67
CA GLN A 169 -13.05 15.57 6.68
C GLN A 169 -12.56 14.92 5.38
N VAL A 170 -13.23 13.88 4.87
CA VAL A 170 -12.93 13.26 3.56
C VAL A 170 -12.99 14.29 2.44
N LYS A 171 -14.06 15.09 2.41
CA LYS A 171 -14.21 16.20 1.46
C LYS A 171 -12.98 17.10 1.47
N LYS A 172 -12.53 17.55 2.65
CA LYS A 172 -11.41 18.47 2.78
C LYS A 172 -10.06 17.82 2.44
N ALA A 173 -9.85 16.57 2.83
CA ALA A 173 -8.64 15.81 2.51
C ALA A 173 -8.52 15.55 0.99
N MET A 174 -9.65 15.29 0.31
CA MET A 174 -9.68 15.17 -1.15
C MET A 174 -9.33 16.49 -1.85
N GLU A 175 -9.83 17.63 -1.37
CA GLU A 175 -9.47 18.95 -1.88
C GLU A 175 -7.96 19.22 -1.71
N ALA A 176 -7.40 18.92 -0.53
CA ALA A 176 -5.97 19.04 -0.27
C ALA A 176 -5.13 18.12 -1.18
N THR A 177 -5.61 16.89 -1.41
CA THR A 177 -4.97 15.93 -2.32
C THR A 177 -4.98 16.45 -3.76
N LEU A 178 -6.11 16.97 -4.23
CA LEU A 178 -6.23 17.60 -5.54
C LEU A 178 -5.30 18.80 -5.67
N GLU A 179 -5.24 19.67 -4.66
CA GLU A 179 -4.41 20.88 -4.66
C GLU A 179 -2.91 20.58 -4.79
N LEU A 180 -2.46 19.49 -4.19
CA LEU A 180 -1.08 19.00 -4.30
C LEU A 180 -0.85 18.09 -5.52
N GLY A 181 -1.86 17.87 -6.36
CA GLY A 181 -1.75 17.03 -7.55
C GLY A 181 -1.57 15.54 -7.25
N GLY A 182 -2.18 15.05 -6.17
CA GLY A 182 -2.15 13.64 -5.77
C GLY A 182 -2.70 12.71 -6.84
N GLN A 183 -2.02 11.58 -7.05
CA GLN A 183 -2.35 10.63 -8.11
C GLN A 183 -3.41 9.60 -7.69
N ASN A 184 -3.57 9.41 -6.38
CA ASN A 184 -4.58 8.54 -5.79
C ASN A 184 -5.16 9.19 -4.52
N TYR A 185 -6.24 8.62 -4.01
CA TYR A 185 -6.79 8.94 -2.68
C TYR A 185 -7.20 7.63 -1.99
N VAL A 186 -6.71 7.43 -0.76
CA VAL A 186 -6.85 6.16 -0.03
C VAL A 186 -7.98 6.23 0.99
N PHE A 187 -8.63 5.09 1.21
CA PHE A 187 -9.52 4.82 2.33
C PHE A 187 -9.02 3.58 3.06
N TRP A 188 -8.46 3.77 4.25
CA TRP A 188 -8.17 2.70 5.20
C TRP A 188 -9.20 2.73 6.32
N GLY A 189 -9.96 1.65 6.47
CA GLY A 189 -11.09 1.54 7.39
C GLY A 189 -10.73 1.33 8.85
N GLY A 190 -9.75 2.03 9.42
CA GLY A 190 -9.21 1.71 10.76
C GLY A 190 -10.25 1.64 11.91
N ARG A 191 -11.41 2.29 11.80
CA ARG A 191 -12.55 2.11 12.73
C ARG A 191 -13.82 1.58 12.05
N GLU A 192 -13.76 1.30 10.76
CA GLU A 192 -14.88 0.82 9.95
C GLU A 192 -15.01 -0.69 10.10
N GLY A 193 -15.57 -1.10 11.23
CA GLY A 193 -15.67 -2.47 11.68
C GLY A 193 -16.33 -2.51 13.05
N TYR A 194 -16.22 -3.64 13.74
CA TYR A 194 -16.84 -3.80 15.06
C TYR A 194 -15.89 -4.37 16.11
N GLU A 195 -16.25 -4.15 17.37
CA GLU A 195 -15.61 -4.80 18.53
C GLU A 195 -16.47 -5.96 19.05
N THR A 196 -17.80 -5.85 19.00
CA THR A 196 -18.74 -6.94 19.33
C THR A 196 -19.94 -6.92 18.40
N LEU A 197 -20.40 -8.10 17.95
CA LEU A 197 -21.60 -8.19 17.11
C LEU A 197 -22.90 -7.90 17.87
N LEU A 198 -22.87 -7.94 19.21
CA LEU A 198 -24.07 -7.78 20.04
C LEU A 198 -24.71 -6.38 19.93
N ASN A 199 -23.94 -5.38 19.51
CA ASN A 199 -24.41 -3.99 19.35
C ASN A 199 -24.19 -3.45 17.93
N THR A 200 -23.94 -4.30 16.95
CA THR A 200 -23.61 -3.92 15.58
C THR A 200 -24.72 -4.34 14.62
N ASP A 201 -25.34 -3.37 13.95
CA ASP A 201 -26.13 -3.62 12.75
C ASP A 201 -25.19 -3.58 11.54
N MET A 202 -24.57 -4.72 11.27
CA MET A 202 -23.56 -4.83 10.21
C MET A 202 -24.09 -4.45 8.82
N LYS A 203 -25.38 -4.68 8.55
CA LYS A 203 -25.95 -4.33 7.24
C LYS A 203 -26.06 -2.82 7.09
N LEU A 204 -26.56 -2.13 8.12
CA LEU A 204 -26.66 -0.68 8.12
C LEU A 204 -25.29 -0.01 8.02
N GLU A 205 -24.30 -0.52 8.77
CA GLU A 205 -22.93 -0.03 8.75
C GLU A 205 -22.28 -0.17 7.38
N LEU A 206 -22.36 -1.35 6.75
CA LEU A 206 -21.88 -1.57 5.38
C LEU A 206 -22.62 -0.69 4.35
N ASP A 207 -23.93 -0.49 4.51
CA ASP A 207 -24.69 0.42 3.65
C ASP A 207 -24.20 1.86 3.78
N ASN A 208 -23.87 2.31 5.00
CA ASN A 208 -23.36 3.66 5.24
C ASN A 208 -21.94 3.84 4.73
N LEU A 209 -21.06 2.84 4.88
CA LEU A 209 -19.74 2.86 4.26
C LEU A 209 -19.86 3.00 2.74
N ALA A 210 -20.74 2.22 2.10
CA ALA A 210 -21.00 2.35 0.67
C ALA A 210 -21.56 3.74 0.29
N ARG A 211 -22.44 4.32 1.10
CA ARG A 211 -22.94 5.69 0.89
C ARG A 211 -21.82 6.72 0.94
N LEU A 212 -20.92 6.65 1.94
CA LEU A 212 -19.79 7.57 2.03
C LEU A 212 -18.88 7.46 0.81
N LEU A 213 -18.51 6.24 0.41
CA LEU A 213 -17.67 5.99 -0.75
C LEU A 213 -18.32 6.49 -2.05
N GLY A 214 -19.63 6.28 -2.21
CA GLY A 214 -20.41 6.82 -3.33
C GLY A 214 -20.41 8.36 -3.32
N MET A 215 -20.61 9.00 -2.17
CA MET A 215 -20.53 10.46 -2.03
C MET A 215 -19.13 10.98 -2.40
N ALA A 216 -18.07 10.29 -2.00
CA ALA A 216 -16.70 10.66 -2.36
C ALA A 216 -16.48 10.59 -3.88
N VAL A 217 -17.03 9.57 -4.57
CA VAL A 217 -16.96 9.44 -6.03
C VAL A 217 -17.67 10.59 -6.71
N GLU A 218 -18.88 10.93 -6.29
CA GLU A 218 -19.62 12.05 -6.87
C GLU A 218 -18.92 13.38 -6.61
N TYR A 219 -18.40 13.59 -5.41
CA TYR A 219 -17.67 14.81 -5.09
C TYR A 219 -16.35 14.93 -5.84
N ALA A 220 -15.62 13.83 -6.06
CA ALA A 220 -14.42 13.81 -6.89
C ALA A 220 -14.72 14.27 -8.32
N LYS A 221 -15.85 13.83 -8.89
CA LYS A 221 -16.31 14.30 -10.22
C LYS A 221 -16.62 15.80 -10.20
N GLU A 222 -17.30 16.28 -9.16
CA GLU A 222 -17.67 17.69 -8.99
C GLU A 222 -16.45 18.61 -8.95
N ILE A 223 -15.42 18.26 -8.16
CA ILE A 223 -14.19 19.08 -8.03
C ILE A 223 -13.16 18.80 -9.13
N GLY A 224 -13.43 17.85 -10.03
CA GLY A 224 -12.53 17.48 -11.13
C GLY A 224 -11.32 16.64 -10.70
N PHE A 225 -11.35 15.97 -9.55
CA PHE A 225 -10.31 15.02 -9.14
C PHE A 225 -10.29 13.80 -10.07
N LYS A 226 -9.12 13.48 -10.62
CA LYS A 226 -8.90 12.38 -11.58
C LYS A 226 -8.02 11.25 -11.03
N GLY A 227 -7.57 11.37 -9.78
CA GLY A 227 -6.77 10.33 -9.15
C GLY A 227 -7.58 9.05 -8.92
N GLN A 228 -6.88 7.93 -8.82
CA GLN A 228 -7.49 6.63 -8.54
C GLN A 228 -7.93 6.56 -7.07
N PHE A 229 -9.16 6.11 -6.79
CA PHE A 229 -9.53 5.77 -5.43
C PHE A 229 -9.05 4.38 -5.05
N LEU A 230 -8.57 4.24 -3.81
CA LEU A 230 -7.99 3.02 -3.28
C LEU A 230 -8.67 2.65 -1.97
N ILE A 231 -9.05 1.38 -1.83
CA ILE A 231 -9.37 0.77 -0.53
C ILE A 231 -8.13 0.01 -0.07
N GLU A 232 -7.80 0.12 1.20
CA GLU A 232 -6.66 -0.55 1.81
C GLU A 232 -7.13 -1.66 2.76
N PRO A 233 -7.12 -2.93 2.31
CA PRO A 233 -7.67 -4.01 3.12
C PRO A 233 -6.85 -4.28 4.37
N LYS A 234 -7.53 -4.54 5.49
CA LYS A 234 -6.95 -5.04 6.74
C LYS A 234 -7.98 -5.88 7.48
N PRO A 235 -7.62 -7.01 8.12
CA PRO A 235 -8.60 -7.91 8.74
C PRO A 235 -9.18 -7.42 10.09
N LYS A 236 -8.39 -6.63 10.84
CA LYS A 236 -8.61 -6.27 12.25
C LYS A 236 -7.51 -5.28 12.68
N GLU A 237 -7.56 -4.88 13.95
CA GLU A 237 -6.62 -3.95 14.58
C GLU A 237 -6.73 -2.52 14.01
N PRO A 238 -7.37 -1.59 14.76
CA PRO A 238 -7.79 -1.71 16.16
C PRO A 238 -9.17 -2.36 16.38
N THR A 239 -9.94 -2.65 15.33
CA THR A 239 -11.23 -3.35 15.45
C THR A 239 -11.02 -4.84 15.72
N LYS A 240 -12.05 -5.53 16.27
CA LYS A 240 -12.04 -6.99 16.38
C LYS A 240 -12.18 -7.65 14.99
N HIS A 241 -12.95 -7.00 14.12
CA HIS A 241 -13.13 -7.34 12.72
C HIS A 241 -13.34 -6.05 11.94
N GLN A 242 -12.48 -5.81 10.95
CA GLN A 242 -12.61 -4.70 10.02
C GLN A 242 -13.34 -5.20 8.76
N TYR A 243 -14.20 -4.36 8.18
CA TYR A 243 -15.09 -4.80 7.10
C TYR A 243 -14.36 -5.05 5.78
N ASP A 244 -13.36 -4.24 5.47
CA ASP A 244 -12.42 -4.38 4.37
C ASP A 244 -11.34 -5.43 4.68
N PHE A 245 -11.79 -6.66 5.01
CA PHE A 245 -10.96 -7.70 5.63
C PHE A 245 -9.72 -8.12 4.81
N ASP A 246 -9.94 -8.39 3.51
CA ASP A 246 -8.93 -8.78 2.53
C ASP A 246 -9.38 -8.33 1.14
N THR A 247 -8.52 -8.51 0.13
CA THR A 247 -8.78 -8.14 -1.26
C THR A 247 -10.09 -8.74 -1.77
N ALA A 248 -10.33 -10.03 -1.54
CA ALA A 248 -11.52 -10.70 -2.06
C ALA A 248 -12.81 -10.14 -1.43
N THR A 249 -12.78 -9.87 -0.13
CA THR A 249 -13.89 -9.27 0.63
C THR A 249 -14.20 -7.87 0.11
N VAL A 250 -13.17 -7.04 -0.10
CA VAL A 250 -13.34 -5.69 -0.64
C VAL A 250 -13.88 -5.73 -2.07
N ILE A 251 -13.36 -6.60 -2.94
CA ILE A 251 -13.89 -6.76 -4.31
C ILE A 251 -15.37 -7.16 -4.27
N GLY A 252 -15.74 -8.09 -3.39
CA GLY A 252 -17.13 -8.49 -3.18
C GLY A 252 -18.01 -7.31 -2.77
N PHE A 253 -17.59 -6.56 -1.76
CA PHE A 253 -18.28 -5.37 -1.28
C PHE A 253 -18.45 -4.32 -2.40
N LEU A 254 -17.39 -3.98 -3.11
CA LEU A 254 -17.43 -2.98 -4.19
C LEU A 254 -18.39 -3.40 -5.31
N LYS A 255 -18.39 -4.69 -5.71
CA LYS A 255 -19.33 -5.22 -6.71
C LYS A 255 -20.78 -5.20 -6.21
N THR A 256 -21.03 -5.54 -4.94
CA THR A 256 -22.37 -5.48 -4.34
C THR A 256 -22.97 -4.09 -4.41
N TYR A 257 -22.16 -3.05 -4.23
CA TYR A 257 -22.63 -1.64 -4.23
C TYR A 257 -22.38 -0.91 -5.56
N GLY A 258 -21.87 -1.58 -6.60
CA GLY A 258 -21.61 -0.97 -7.91
C GLY A 258 -20.50 0.08 -7.93
N LEU A 259 -19.50 -0.08 -7.04
CA LEU A 259 -18.36 0.83 -6.86
C LEU A 259 -17.06 0.31 -7.49
N ASP A 260 -17.05 -0.93 -8.00
CA ASP A 260 -15.84 -1.62 -8.51
C ASP A 260 -15.17 -0.93 -9.70
N ASN A 261 -15.90 -0.12 -10.47
CA ASN A 261 -15.34 0.68 -11.57
C ASN A 261 -14.60 1.96 -11.09
N HIS A 262 -14.70 2.31 -9.81
CA HIS A 262 -14.12 3.54 -9.25
C HIS A 262 -12.93 3.27 -8.33
N PHE A 263 -12.87 2.09 -7.74
CA PHE A 263 -11.89 1.75 -6.71
C PHE A 263 -10.94 0.65 -7.17
N LYS A 264 -9.71 0.72 -6.64
CA LYS A 264 -8.69 -0.33 -6.72
C LYS A 264 -8.16 -0.62 -5.32
N MET A 265 -7.25 -1.56 -5.20
CA MET A 265 -6.61 -1.91 -3.93
C MET A 265 -5.31 -1.13 -3.71
N ASN A 266 -5.11 -0.67 -2.48
CA ASN A 266 -3.80 -0.42 -1.90
C ASN A 266 -3.46 -1.65 -1.04
N ILE A 267 -2.54 -2.51 -1.48
CA ILE A 267 -2.24 -3.75 -0.74
C ILE A 267 -1.03 -3.53 0.15
N GLU A 268 -1.19 -3.80 1.44
CA GLU A 268 -0.10 -3.82 2.40
C GLU A 268 0.31 -5.26 2.75
N ALA A 269 1.62 -5.51 2.83
CA ALA A 269 2.15 -6.83 3.13
C ALA A 269 1.83 -7.30 4.55
N ASN A 270 1.97 -6.45 5.57
CA ASN A 270 1.67 -6.82 6.94
C ASN A 270 0.15 -7.10 7.09
N HIS A 271 -0.72 -6.28 6.51
CA HIS A 271 -2.17 -6.53 6.50
C HIS A 271 -2.54 -7.87 5.83
N ALA A 272 -1.93 -8.20 4.68
CA ALA A 272 -2.15 -9.46 3.99
C ALA A 272 -1.82 -10.67 4.89
N THR A 273 -0.64 -10.66 5.52
CA THR A 273 -0.22 -11.75 6.42
C THR A 273 -1.04 -11.81 7.71
N LEU A 274 -1.51 -10.68 8.22
CA LEU A 274 -2.42 -10.62 9.37
C LEU A 274 -3.78 -11.24 9.05
N ALA A 275 -4.19 -11.23 7.77
CA ALA A 275 -5.40 -11.88 7.25
C ALA A 275 -5.18 -13.38 6.94
N ALA A 276 -3.99 -13.90 7.25
CA ALA A 276 -3.53 -15.25 6.94
C ALA A 276 -3.35 -15.54 5.44
N HIS A 277 -3.07 -14.50 4.65
CA HIS A 277 -2.72 -14.60 3.23
C HIS A 277 -1.25 -14.26 3.00
N THR A 278 -0.62 -14.80 1.96
CA THR A 278 0.68 -14.26 1.54
C THR A 278 0.46 -12.91 0.86
N PHE A 279 1.46 -12.02 0.93
CA PHE A 279 1.41 -10.76 0.18
C PHE A 279 1.24 -11.00 -1.33
N GLN A 280 1.89 -12.03 -1.88
CA GLN A 280 1.72 -12.43 -3.27
C GLN A 280 0.26 -12.85 -3.60
N HIS A 281 -0.44 -13.52 -2.68
CA HIS A 281 -1.82 -13.93 -2.89
C HIS A 281 -2.72 -12.72 -3.15
N GLU A 282 -2.68 -11.73 -2.26
CA GLU A 282 -3.50 -10.51 -2.35
C GLU A 282 -3.21 -9.72 -3.62
N LEU A 283 -1.93 -9.63 -4.00
CA LEU A 283 -1.52 -9.02 -5.27
C LEU A 283 -2.03 -9.79 -6.49
N ARG A 284 -1.99 -11.12 -6.46
CA ARG A 284 -2.52 -11.98 -7.53
C ARG A 284 -4.03 -11.79 -7.66
N VAL A 285 -4.78 -11.81 -6.57
CA VAL A 285 -6.24 -11.62 -6.56
C VAL A 285 -6.60 -10.25 -7.13
N SER A 286 -5.90 -9.21 -6.68
CA SER A 286 -6.06 -7.84 -7.21
C SER A 286 -5.76 -7.78 -8.71
N ARG A 287 -4.66 -8.38 -9.15
CA ARG A 287 -4.24 -8.40 -10.57
C ARG A 287 -5.24 -9.08 -11.48
N ILE A 288 -5.69 -10.29 -11.15
CA ILE A 288 -6.61 -11.05 -12.03
C ILE A 288 -8.00 -10.42 -12.12
N ASN A 289 -8.36 -9.54 -11.19
CA ASN A 289 -9.58 -8.74 -11.23
C ASN A 289 -9.37 -7.34 -11.85
N GLY A 290 -8.14 -6.98 -12.28
CA GLY A 290 -7.84 -5.65 -12.81
C GLY A 290 -7.84 -4.53 -11.77
N MET A 291 -7.79 -4.88 -10.48
CA MET A 291 -7.98 -3.98 -9.34
C MET A 291 -6.69 -3.73 -8.53
N LEU A 292 -5.52 -4.13 -9.03
CA LEU A 292 -4.24 -3.72 -8.42
C LEU A 292 -4.02 -2.21 -8.66
N GLY A 293 -4.00 -1.43 -7.59
CA GLY A 293 -3.85 0.03 -7.63
C GLY A 293 -2.47 0.50 -7.18
N SER A 294 -2.17 0.29 -5.90
CA SER A 294 -0.91 0.69 -5.23
C SER A 294 -0.51 -0.35 -4.18
N ILE A 295 0.66 -0.18 -3.59
CA ILE A 295 1.19 -1.04 -2.53
C ILE A 295 1.74 -0.20 -1.38
N ASP A 296 1.46 -0.66 -0.16
CA ASP A 296 2.25 -0.33 1.02
C ASP A 296 3.31 -1.39 1.27
N ALA A 297 4.56 -0.96 1.08
CA ALA A 297 5.77 -1.75 1.05
C ALA A 297 6.35 -1.88 2.46
N ASN A 298 5.85 -2.87 3.19
CA ASN A 298 6.35 -3.24 4.51
C ASN A 298 6.45 -4.76 4.66
N GLN A 299 6.64 -5.25 5.88
CA GLN A 299 6.47 -6.66 6.23
C GLN A 299 5.99 -6.79 7.69
N GLY A 300 5.27 -7.87 7.95
CA GLY A 300 4.93 -8.29 9.32
C GLY A 300 5.94 -9.24 9.93
N ASP A 301 5.67 -9.64 11.15
CA ASP A 301 6.28 -10.82 11.76
C ASP A 301 5.21 -11.92 11.86
N LEU A 302 5.44 -13.04 11.20
CA LEU A 302 4.47 -14.14 11.11
C LEU A 302 4.16 -14.79 12.47
N LEU A 303 4.98 -14.53 13.49
CA LEU A 303 4.76 -15.02 14.85
C LEU A 303 4.03 -14.00 15.74
N LEU A 304 3.84 -12.76 15.26
CA LEU A 304 3.20 -11.68 16.01
C LEU A 304 1.85 -11.34 15.37
N GLY A 305 0.77 -11.52 16.15
CA GLY A 305 -0.61 -11.34 15.67
C GLY A 305 -1.09 -9.89 15.60
N TRP A 306 -0.19 -8.94 15.32
CA TRP A 306 -0.46 -7.50 15.22
C TRP A 306 0.45 -6.85 14.17
N ASP A 307 0.14 -5.60 13.84
CA ASP A 307 0.83 -4.83 12.84
C ASP A 307 2.18 -4.27 13.33
N THR A 308 3.25 -4.73 12.70
CA THR A 308 4.62 -4.37 13.11
C THR A 308 5.22 -3.26 12.25
N ASP A 309 4.69 -3.05 11.06
CA ASP A 309 5.09 -2.05 10.05
C ASP A 309 6.61 -2.05 9.83
N GLN A 310 7.21 -3.24 9.68
CA GLN A 310 8.65 -3.35 9.46
C GLN A 310 8.98 -2.99 8.01
N PHE A 311 10.15 -2.36 7.81
CA PHE A 311 10.65 -2.20 6.45
C PHE A 311 10.87 -3.57 5.79
N PRO A 312 10.59 -3.71 4.49
CA PRO A 312 10.67 -4.97 3.79
C PRO A 312 12.15 -5.33 3.58
N THR A 313 12.56 -6.50 4.06
CA THR A 313 13.94 -7.00 3.90
C THR A 313 13.99 -8.42 3.34
N ASN A 314 12.83 -9.09 3.21
CA ASN A 314 12.75 -10.41 2.60
C ASN A 314 12.75 -10.32 1.06
N ILE A 315 13.82 -10.80 0.43
CA ILE A 315 13.97 -10.79 -1.03
C ILE A 315 12.95 -11.73 -1.72
N TYR A 316 12.49 -12.79 -1.06
CA TYR A 316 11.45 -13.66 -1.62
C TYR A 316 10.15 -12.89 -1.81
N ASP A 317 9.70 -12.17 -0.76
CA ASP A 317 8.44 -11.43 -0.79
C ASP A 317 8.49 -10.29 -1.80
N THR A 318 9.57 -9.50 -1.82
CA THR A 318 9.73 -8.41 -2.79
C THR A 318 9.84 -8.92 -4.23
N THR A 319 10.49 -10.08 -4.46
CA THR A 319 10.54 -10.72 -5.79
C THR A 319 9.15 -11.15 -6.25
N LEU A 320 8.40 -11.87 -5.39
CA LEU A 320 7.08 -12.38 -5.72
C LEU A 320 6.05 -11.25 -5.85
N ALA A 321 6.20 -10.17 -5.07
CA ALA A 321 5.38 -8.97 -5.20
C ALA A 321 5.62 -8.27 -6.55
N MET A 322 6.88 -8.00 -6.90
CA MET A 322 7.22 -7.37 -8.17
C MET A 322 6.87 -8.27 -9.36
N TYR A 323 6.88 -9.60 -9.21
CA TYR A 323 6.37 -10.51 -10.21
C TYR A 323 4.88 -10.26 -10.51
N GLU A 324 4.04 -10.11 -9.48
CA GLU A 324 2.62 -9.76 -9.70
C GLU A 324 2.44 -8.37 -10.31
N VAL A 325 3.17 -7.38 -9.82
CA VAL A 325 3.11 -6.00 -10.33
C VAL A 325 3.47 -5.95 -11.81
N LEU A 326 4.55 -6.63 -12.21
CA LEU A 326 4.98 -6.70 -13.61
C LEU A 326 4.00 -7.47 -14.48
N LYS A 327 3.44 -8.60 -13.99
CA LYS A 327 2.38 -9.35 -14.70
C LYS A 327 1.08 -8.55 -14.80
N ALA A 328 0.90 -7.48 -14.02
CA ALA A 328 -0.20 -6.52 -14.12
C ALA A 328 0.07 -5.37 -15.10
N GLY A 329 1.29 -5.27 -15.63
CA GLY A 329 1.74 -4.15 -16.49
C GLY A 329 2.50 -3.04 -15.77
N GLY A 330 2.80 -3.22 -14.47
CA GLY A 330 3.41 -2.21 -13.61
C GLY A 330 2.39 -1.21 -13.03
N PHE A 331 2.86 -0.31 -12.16
CA PHE A 331 2.02 0.75 -11.64
C PHE A 331 1.71 1.81 -12.70
N THR A 332 0.50 2.39 -12.61
CA THR A 332 0.09 3.55 -13.40
C THR A 332 0.08 4.81 -12.53
N ALA A 333 -0.84 4.88 -11.57
CA ALA A 333 -0.99 5.96 -10.60
C ALA A 333 -0.43 5.60 -9.21
N GLY A 334 -0.45 4.32 -8.82
CA GLY A 334 0.11 3.84 -7.55
C GLY A 334 1.64 3.79 -7.54
N GLY A 335 2.20 3.22 -6.48
CA GLY A 335 3.64 3.07 -6.26
C GLY A 335 3.91 2.19 -5.05
N LEU A 336 5.15 2.24 -4.56
CA LEU A 336 5.59 1.56 -3.34
C LEU A 336 5.72 2.58 -2.21
N ASN A 337 4.67 2.79 -1.44
CA ASN A 337 4.73 3.63 -0.25
C ASN A 337 5.34 2.83 0.90
N PHE A 338 6.37 3.34 1.57
CA PHE A 338 6.92 2.70 2.75
C PHE A 338 6.05 3.00 3.96
N ASP A 339 4.90 2.32 4.06
CA ASP A 339 4.10 2.27 5.29
C ASP A 339 4.81 1.41 6.35
N ALA A 340 5.99 1.89 6.75
CA ALA A 340 6.90 1.22 7.63
C ALA A 340 7.54 2.21 8.59
N LYS A 341 7.82 1.76 9.81
CA LYS A 341 8.46 2.54 10.87
C LYS A 341 9.82 1.97 11.26
N VAL A 342 10.73 2.84 11.65
CA VAL A 342 11.92 2.42 12.41
C VAL A 342 11.49 1.76 13.72
N ARG A 343 12.31 0.82 14.20
CA ARG A 343 11.98 0.11 15.44
C ARG A 343 12.03 1.07 16.63
N ARG A 344 11.31 0.74 17.71
CA ARG A 344 11.35 1.51 18.96
C ARG A 344 12.78 1.70 19.51
N ALA A 345 13.67 0.74 19.26
CA ALA A 345 15.08 0.79 19.63
C ALA A 345 16.00 1.47 18.59
N SER A 346 15.47 1.76 17.40
CA SER A 346 16.15 2.48 16.31
C SER A 346 15.64 3.92 16.30
N PHE A 347 16.03 4.67 17.33
CA PHE A 347 15.43 5.96 17.66
C PHE A 347 16.20 7.17 17.12
N GLU A 348 17.39 6.97 16.56
CA GLU A 348 18.23 8.06 16.08
C GLU A 348 17.79 8.54 14.69
N PRO A 349 18.02 9.82 14.32
CA PRO A 349 17.61 10.33 13.01
C PRO A 349 18.20 9.57 11.82
N VAL A 350 19.42 9.04 11.94
CA VAL A 350 20.08 8.28 10.86
C VAL A 350 19.39 6.94 10.58
N ASP A 351 18.70 6.36 11.57
CA ASP A 351 17.98 5.09 11.40
C ASP A 351 16.86 5.19 10.38
N LEU A 352 16.29 6.38 10.19
CA LEU A 352 15.32 6.64 9.11
C LEU A 352 15.96 6.33 7.75
N PHE A 353 17.23 6.68 7.54
CA PHE A 353 17.93 6.40 6.28
C PHE A 353 18.28 4.93 6.13
N TYR A 354 18.84 4.30 7.17
CA TYR A 354 19.16 2.87 7.12
C TYR A 354 17.93 2.02 6.77
N ALA A 355 16.79 2.33 7.39
CA ALA A 355 15.55 1.60 7.17
C ALA A 355 15.00 1.78 5.74
N HIS A 356 14.96 3.02 5.23
CA HIS A 356 14.52 3.27 3.86
C HIS A 356 15.46 2.66 2.82
N ILE A 357 16.79 2.76 3.02
CA ILE A 357 17.77 2.14 2.12
C ILE A 357 17.55 0.63 2.05
N ALA A 358 17.33 -0.03 3.20
CA ALA A 358 17.07 -1.46 3.24
C ALA A 358 15.80 -1.83 2.44
N GLY A 359 14.70 -1.11 2.64
CA GLY A 359 13.45 -1.34 1.90
C GLY A 359 13.57 -1.08 0.40
N MET A 360 14.24 0.01 0.01
CA MET A 360 14.46 0.38 -1.38
C MET A 360 15.34 -0.64 -2.11
N ASP A 361 16.45 -1.07 -1.50
CA ASP A 361 17.33 -2.09 -2.07
C ASP A 361 16.64 -3.46 -2.18
N ALA A 362 15.83 -3.85 -1.19
CA ALA A 362 15.08 -5.10 -1.23
C ALA A 362 14.11 -5.13 -2.42
N PHE A 363 13.30 -4.08 -2.61
CA PHE A 363 12.39 -3.98 -3.74
C PHE A 363 13.11 -3.80 -5.09
N ALA A 364 14.23 -3.08 -5.14
CA ALA A 364 15.04 -2.97 -6.35
C ALA A 364 15.62 -4.33 -6.78
N LYS A 365 16.16 -5.12 -5.84
CA LYS A 365 16.62 -6.50 -6.13
C LYS A 365 15.44 -7.39 -6.55
N GLY A 366 14.31 -7.30 -5.84
CA GLY A 366 13.08 -8.02 -6.19
C GLY A 366 12.60 -7.73 -7.62
N LEU A 367 12.61 -6.46 -8.05
CA LEU A 367 12.30 -6.05 -9.43
C LEU A 367 13.22 -6.73 -10.45
N LYS A 368 14.54 -6.70 -10.24
CA LYS A 368 15.51 -7.32 -11.16
C LYS A 368 15.26 -8.82 -11.30
N ILE A 369 15.04 -9.52 -10.18
CA ILE A 369 14.78 -10.96 -10.17
C ILE A 369 13.45 -11.26 -10.88
N ALA A 370 12.37 -10.54 -10.55
CA ALA A 370 11.07 -10.72 -11.17
C ALA A 370 11.11 -10.51 -12.70
N CYS A 371 11.86 -9.51 -13.18
CA CYS A 371 12.08 -9.32 -14.61
C CYS A 371 12.81 -10.50 -15.27
N LYS A 372 13.82 -11.10 -14.60
CA LYS A 372 14.50 -12.30 -15.12
C LYS A 372 13.54 -13.50 -15.22
N ILE A 373 12.72 -13.72 -14.18
CA ILE A 373 11.73 -14.80 -14.13
C ILE A 373 10.72 -14.65 -15.29
N ILE A 374 10.17 -13.45 -15.48
CA ILE A 374 9.19 -13.19 -16.55
C ILE A 374 9.85 -13.29 -17.93
N GLY A 375 11.06 -12.73 -18.07
CA GLY A 375 11.75 -12.65 -19.35
C GLY A 375 12.11 -14.00 -19.96
N ASP A 376 12.42 -15.02 -19.15
CA ASP A 376 12.72 -16.35 -19.68
C ASP A 376 11.49 -17.25 -19.83
N GLY A 377 10.36 -16.89 -19.20
CA GLY A 377 9.07 -17.55 -19.31
C GLY A 377 9.02 -19.00 -18.82
N LYS A 378 10.00 -19.49 -18.04
CA LYS A 378 10.02 -20.89 -17.60
C LYS A 378 8.84 -21.25 -16.70
N LEU A 379 8.53 -20.38 -15.72
CA LEU A 379 7.39 -20.60 -14.83
C LEU A 379 6.05 -20.51 -15.58
N ASP A 380 5.91 -19.56 -16.50
CA ASP A 380 4.71 -19.41 -17.32
C ASP A 380 4.49 -20.65 -18.20
N ARG A 381 5.52 -21.13 -18.91
CA ARG A 381 5.43 -22.35 -19.72
C ARG A 381 5.03 -23.56 -18.89
N PHE A 382 5.57 -23.71 -17.68
CA PHE A 382 5.16 -24.80 -16.79
C PHE A 382 3.66 -24.75 -16.48
N VAL A 383 3.12 -23.56 -16.19
CA VAL A 383 1.67 -23.38 -15.98
C VAL A 383 0.89 -23.67 -17.26
N GLU A 384 1.34 -23.18 -18.42
CA GLU A 384 0.69 -23.43 -19.70
C GLU A 384 0.58 -24.92 -20.04
N ASP A 385 1.66 -25.66 -19.85
CA ASP A 385 1.73 -27.12 -20.06
C ASP A 385 0.81 -27.85 -19.07
N ARG A 386 0.81 -27.43 -17.80
CA ARG A 386 -0.02 -28.03 -16.74
C ARG A 386 -1.53 -27.95 -17.04
N TYR A 387 -1.97 -26.90 -17.73
CA TYR A 387 -3.37 -26.68 -18.11
C TYR A 387 -3.66 -26.96 -19.60
N ALA A 388 -2.76 -27.65 -20.32
CA ALA A 388 -2.90 -27.89 -21.76
C ALA A 388 -4.18 -28.65 -22.16
N SER A 389 -4.73 -29.49 -21.28
CA SER A 389 -5.95 -30.26 -21.54
C SER A 389 -7.18 -29.39 -21.82
N TYR A 390 -7.20 -28.14 -21.33
CA TYR A 390 -8.30 -27.19 -21.58
C TYR A 390 -8.20 -26.47 -22.93
N ARG A 391 -7.15 -26.72 -23.72
CA ARG A 391 -6.95 -26.09 -25.04
C ARG A 391 -7.50 -26.92 -26.21
N SER A 392 -7.88 -28.18 -25.97
CA SER A 392 -8.39 -29.09 -27.00
C SER A 392 -9.42 -30.09 -26.45
N GLY A 393 -10.14 -30.77 -27.33
CA GLY A 393 -11.08 -31.84 -26.96
C GLY A 393 -12.13 -31.39 -25.93
N ILE A 394 -12.47 -32.28 -25.00
CA ILE A 394 -13.50 -32.01 -23.97
C ILE A 394 -13.18 -30.78 -23.12
N GLY A 395 -11.90 -30.53 -22.83
CA GLY A 395 -11.48 -29.38 -22.03
C GLY A 395 -11.75 -28.05 -22.75
N LYS A 396 -11.55 -28.02 -24.06
CA LYS A 396 -11.93 -26.86 -24.89
C LYS A 396 -13.44 -26.65 -24.89
N ASP A 397 -14.22 -27.72 -25.02
CA ASP A 397 -15.67 -27.61 -25.01
C ASP A 397 -16.22 -27.12 -23.67
N ILE A 398 -15.56 -27.47 -22.56
CA ILE A 398 -15.86 -26.94 -21.21
C ILE A 398 -15.66 -25.42 -21.17
N VAL A 399 -14.47 -24.93 -21.54
CA VAL A 399 -14.17 -23.49 -21.43
C VAL A 399 -14.94 -22.63 -22.44
N ASP A 400 -15.34 -23.22 -23.57
CA ASP A 400 -16.18 -22.56 -24.57
C ASP A 400 -17.69 -22.64 -24.21
N GLY A 401 -18.08 -23.33 -23.13
CA GLY A 401 -19.47 -23.46 -22.70
C GLY A 401 -20.36 -24.32 -23.60
N LYS A 402 -19.78 -25.30 -24.32
CA LYS A 402 -20.47 -26.13 -25.32
C LYS A 402 -21.06 -27.43 -24.77
N VAL A 403 -20.65 -27.84 -23.58
CA VAL A 403 -21.07 -29.09 -22.93
C VAL A 403 -21.67 -28.81 -21.56
N GLY A 404 -22.68 -29.60 -21.19
CA GLY A 404 -23.28 -29.60 -19.86
C GLY A 404 -23.03 -30.93 -19.16
N PHE A 405 -23.70 -31.13 -18.02
CA PHE A 405 -23.50 -32.34 -17.20
C PHE A 405 -23.79 -33.64 -17.95
N LYS A 406 -24.72 -33.68 -18.90
CA LYS A 406 -25.06 -34.89 -19.66
C LYS A 406 -23.93 -35.32 -20.59
N GLU A 407 -23.37 -34.39 -21.35
CA GLU A 407 -22.27 -34.64 -22.27
C GLU A 407 -21.00 -35.01 -21.50
N LEU A 408 -20.76 -34.35 -20.36
CA LEU A 408 -19.63 -34.63 -19.48
C LEU A 408 -19.73 -36.00 -18.80
N GLU A 409 -20.92 -36.38 -18.31
CA GLU A 409 -21.16 -37.72 -17.77
C GLU A 409 -20.90 -38.78 -18.83
N LYS A 410 -21.44 -38.62 -20.04
CA LYS A 410 -21.18 -39.54 -21.15
C LYS A 410 -19.68 -39.66 -21.46
N TYR A 411 -18.98 -38.52 -21.56
CA TYR A 411 -17.54 -38.52 -21.79
C TYR A 411 -16.80 -39.29 -20.69
N ALA A 412 -17.14 -39.06 -19.42
CA ALA A 412 -16.50 -39.71 -18.28
C ALA A 412 -16.78 -41.23 -18.23
N LEU A 413 -17.98 -41.68 -18.59
CA LEU A 413 -18.30 -43.11 -18.71
C LEU A 413 -17.47 -43.82 -19.79
N GLU A 414 -17.05 -43.09 -20.83
CA GLU A 414 -16.20 -43.59 -21.92
C GLU A 414 -14.69 -43.41 -21.65
N HIS A 415 -14.30 -42.62 -20.63
CA HIS A 415 -12.92 -42.24 -20.30
C HIS A 415 -12.64 -42.36 -18.79
N ASP A 416 -12.84 -43.55 -18.22
CA ASP A 416 -12.79 -43.78 -16.77
C ASP A 416 -11.38 -43.89 -16.15
N GLN A 417 -10.33 -44.02 -16.98
CA GLN A 417 -8.93 -44.05 -16.54
C GLN A 417 -8.31 -42.65 -16.59
N ILE A 418 -8.31 -41.94 -15.46
CA ILE A 418 -7.74 -40.59 -15.35
C ILE A 418 -6.27 -40.67 -14.93
N VAL A 419 -5.38 -40.08 -15.73
CA VAL A 419 -3.94 -39.96 -15.43
C VAL A 419 -3.60 -38.51 -15.09
N ASN A 420 -3.18 -38.27 -13.85
CA ASN A 420 -2.68 -36.98 -13.41
C ASN A 420 -1.15 -36.87 -13.54
N VAL A 421 -0.66 -35.64 -13.62
CA VAL A 421 0.78 -35.33 -13.62
C VAL A 421 1.19 -34.61 -12.32
N SER A 422 2.44 -34.79 -11.90
CA SER A 422 2.99 -34.13 -10.70
C SER A 422 2.97 -32.60 -10.81
N GLY A 423 2.69 -31.91 -9.70
CA GLY A 423 2.72 -30.45 -9.61
C GLY A 423 4.13 -29.83 -9.55
N ARG A 424 5.18 -30.64 -9.31
CA ARG A 424 6.59 -30.21 -9.29
C ARG A 424 6.90 -29.02 -8.37
N GLN A 425 6.22 -28.90 -7.24
CA GLN A 425 6.35 -27.74 -6.35
C GLN A 425 7.80 -27.49 -5.91
N GLU A 426 8.50 -28.51 -5.42
CA GLU A 426 9.87 -28.38 -4.91
C GLU A 426 10.87 -28.00 -6.02
N LEU A 427 10.59 -28.44 -7.26
CA LEU A 427 11.36 -28.03 -8.44
C LEU A 427 11.14 -26.54 -8.76
N LEU A 428 9.90 -26.06 -8.68
CA LEU A 428 9.56 -24.65 -8.92
C LEU A 428 10.17 -23.74 -7.83
N GLU A 429 10.11 -24.17 -6.57
CA GLU A 429 10.74 -23.46 -5.45
C GLU A 429 12.28 -23.45 -5.58
N THR A 430 12.88 -24.56 -6.00
CA THR A 430 14.33 -24.61 -6.30
C THR A 430 14.68 -23.70 -7.47
N MET A 431 13.81 -23.59 -8.49
CA MET A 431 13.99 -22.68 -9.60
C MET A 431 13.94 -21.22 -9.12
N LEU A 432 13.01 -20.86 -8.23
CA LEU A 432 12.95 -19.54 -7.61
C LEU A 432 14.23 -19.23 -6.82
N ASN A 433 14.69 -20.18 -5.99
CA ASN A 433 15.95 -20.04 -5.24
C ASN A 433 17.11 -19.74 -6.18
N LYS A 434 17.16 -20.42 -7.34
CA LYS A 434 18.18 -20.19 -8.36
C LYS A 434 18.17 -18.73 -8.84
N TYR A 435 17.02 -18.16 -9.18
CA TYR A 435 16.97 -16.74 -9.60
C TYR A 435 17.34 -15.75 -8.49
N ILE A 436 17.02 -16.08 -7.24
CA ILE A 436 17.31 -15.20 -6.09
C ILE A 436 18.81 -15.20 -5.76
N LEU A 437 19.42 -16.40 -5.78
CA LEU A 437 20.83 -16.60 -5.43
C LEU A 437 21.78 -16.28 -6.60
N GLU A 438 21.29 -16.31 -7.84
CA GLU A 438 22.05 -15.88 -9.01
C GLU A 438 22.06 -14.34 -9.13
N ASP A 439 23.24 -13.81 -9.43
CA ASP A 439 23.47 -12.36 -9.55
C ASP A 439 22.72 -11.72 -10.73
#